data_AF-A0A6M9PJM4-F1
#
_entry.id   AF-A0A6M9PJM4-F1
#
_cell.length_a   1.000
_cell.length_b   1.000
_cell.length_c   1.000
_cell.angle_alpha   90.00
_cell.angle_beta   90.00
_cell.angle_gamma   90.00
#
_symmetry.space_group_name_H-M   'P 1'
#
loop_
_entity.id
_entity.type
_entity.pdbx_description
1 polymer ?
#
loop_
_entity_poly.entity_id
_entity_poly.type
_entity_poly.pdbx_seq_one_letter_code
_entity_poly.pdbx_strand_id
1 'polypeptide(L)'
;MSLKLAELEVRQKVLQERAAQERADFALHFEPIEKPLFWADKGIDAFNFVRSSPVIWTSVFAVLAHYKPKLASKVLATGWGAMKLLKSAKNLL
;
A
#
# COMPACT_ATOMS: atom_id res chain seq x y z
N MET A 1 6.44 -40.08 -21.31
CA MET A 1 6.66 -38.90 -20.43
C MET A 1 8.05 -39.02 -19.83
N SER A 2 8.87 -38.00 -20.03
CA SER A 2 10.33 -38.13 -19.97
C SER A 2 10.84 -38.12 -18.53
N LEU A 3 11.79 -39.00 -18.21
CA LEU A 3 12.49 -39.08 -16.92
C LEU A 3 13.05 -37.72 -16.44
N LYS A 4 13.36 -36.83 -17.38
CA LYS A 4 13.75 -35.44 -17.13
C LYS A 4 12.68 -34.62 -16.40
N LEU A 5 11.39 -34.82 -16.68
CA LEU A 5 10.32 -34.10 -16.00
C LEU A 5 10.21 -34.52 -14.53
N ALA A 6 10.33 -35.82 -14.25
CA ALA A 6 10.32 -36.32 -12.88
C ALA A 6 11.54 -35.82 -12.09
N GLU A 7 12.73 -35.78 -12.71
CA GLU A 7 13.94 -35.22 -12.09
C GLU A 7 13.80 -33.72 -11.79
N LEU A 8 13.20 -32.96 -12.72
CA LEU A 8 12.93 -31.53 -12.53
C LEU A 8 11.91 -31.28 -11.42
N GLU A 9 10.87 -32.10 -11.29
CA GLU A 9 9.89 -31.98 -10.22
C GLU A 9 10.51 -32.22 -8.84
N VAL A 10 11.38 -33.24 -8.72
CA VAL A 10 12.11 -33.51 -7.47
C VAL A 10 13.02 -32.33 -7.12
N ARG A 11 13.77 -31.79 -8.08
CA ARG A 11 14.59 -30.59 -7.87
C ARG A 11 13.76 -29.38 -7.48
N GLN A 12 12.61 -29.19 -8.11
CA GLN A 12 11.70 -28.10 -7.79
C GLN A 12 11.23 -28.18 -6.34
N LYS A 13 10.83 -29.38 -5.88
CA LYS A 13 10.41 -29.60 -4.48
C LYS A 13 11.53 -29.29 -3.49
N VAL A 14 12.75 -29.77 -3.75
CA VAL A 14 13.92 -29.47 -2.90
C VAL A 14 14.23 -27.97 -2.85
N LEU A 15 14.12 -27.27 -3.98
CA LEU A 15 14.33 -25.82 -4.03
C LEU A 15 13.22 -25.05 -3.32
N GLN A 16 11.97 -25.51 -3.42
CA GLN A 16 10.84 -24.91 -2.70
C GLN A 16 10.98 -25.07 -1.18
N GLU A 17 11.41 -26.24 -0.71
CA GLU A 17 11.68 -26.50 0.71
C GLU A 17 12.79 -25.59 1.24
N ARG A 18 13.91 -25.46 0.50
CA ARG A 18 14.99 -24.53 0.87
C ARG A 18 14.53 -23.08 0.89
N ALA A 19 13.81 -22.63 -0.13
CA ALA A 19 13.28 -21.27 -0.18
C ALA A 19 12.25 -21.01 0.96
N ALA A 20 11.51 -22.03 1.39
CA ALA A 20 10.61 -21.90 2.53
C ALA A 20 11.37 -21.76 3.86
N GLN A 21 12.46 -22.53 4.05
CA GLN A 21 13.36 -22.39 5.20
C GLN A 21 14.02 -21.02 5.23
N GLU A 22 14.58 -20.56 4.11
CA GLU A 22 15.21 -19.24 4.02
C GLU A 22 14.22 -18.11 4.33
N ARG A 23 12.96 -18.19 3.84
CA ARG A 23 11.93 -17.20 4.19
C ARG A 23 11.60 -17.19 5.69
N ALA A 24 11.58 -18.37 6.33
CA ALA A 24 11.35 -18.46 7.77
C ALA A 24 12.51 -17.86 8.57
N ASP A 25 13.75 -18.12 8.15
CA ASP A 25 14.96 -17.55 8.76
C ASP A 25 15.01 -16.02 8.58
N PHE A 26 14.64 -15.52 7.39
CA PHE A 26 14.52 -14.09 7.16
C PHE A 26 13.42 -13.45 8.03
N ALA A 27 12.25 -14.09 8.17
CA ALA A 27 11.15 -13.56 8.98
C ALA A 27 11.54 -13.30 10.44
N LEU A 28 12.38 -14.16 11.03
CA LEU A 28 12.93 -13.96 12.39
C LEU A 28 13.71 -12.65 12.54
N HIS A 29 14.36 -12.18 11.47
CA HIS A 29 15.09 -10.92 11.47
C HIS A 29 14.20 -9.70 11.17
N PHE A 30 12.98 -9.91 10.67
CA PHE A 30 12.04 -8.84 10.34
C PHE A 30 10.97 -8.61 11.40
N GLU A 31 10.85 -9.43 12.46
CA GLU A 31 9.87 -9.24 13.55
C GLU A 31 9.71 -7.78 14.06
N PRO A 32 10.77 -6.96 14.21
CA PRO A 32 10.62 -5.58 14.67
C PRO A 32 10.01 -4.63 13.61
N ILE A 33 10.18 -4.95 12.32
CA ILE A 33 9.81 -4.11 11.17
C ILE A 33 8.54 -4.63 10.50
N GLU A 34 8.10 -5.86 10.78
CA GLU A 34 6.86 -6.44 10.25
C GLU A 34 5.63 -5.56 10.53
N LYS A 35 5.49 -5.02 11.74
CA LYS A 35 4.37 -4.15 12.09
C LYS A 35 4.30 -2.87 11.26
N PRO A 36 5.37 -2.05 11.15
CA PRO A 36 5.32 -0.88 10.29
C PRO A 36 5.23 -1.22 8.80
N LEU A 37 5.85 -2.31 8.34
CA LEU A 37 5.77 -2.72 6.93
C LEU A 37 4.36 -3.17 6.55
N PHE A 38 3.73 -3.99 7.40
CA PHE A 38 2.34 -4.40 7.23
C PHE A 38 1.38 -3.20 7.28
N TRP A 39 1.67 -2.20 8.11
CA TRP A 39 0.86 -0.97 8.16
C TRP A 39 1.04 -0.11 6.90
N ALA A 40 2.23 -0.09 6.31
CA ALA A 40 2.46 0.57 5.03
C ALA A 40 1.69 -0.14 3.89
N ASP A 41 1.79 -1.46 3.81
CA ASP A 41 1.10 -2.26 2.79
C ASP A 41 -0.42 -2.13 2.91
N LYS A 42 -0.95 -2.33 4.12
CA LYS A 42 -2.37 -2.13 4.43
C LYS A 42 -2.84 -0.68 4.25
N GLY A 43 -1.94 0.28 4.48
CA GLY A 43 -2.19 1.69 4.25
C GLY A 43 -2.32 2.02 2.76
N ILE A 44 -1.48 1.41 1.91
CA ILE A 44 -1.57 1.52 0.46
C ILE A 44 -2.88 0.90 -0.04
N ASP A 45 -3.27 -0.26 0.49
CA ASP A 45 -4.54 -0.90 0.15
C ASP A 45 -5.74 -0.05 0.57
N ALA A 46 -5.73 0.49 1.79
CA ALA A 46 -6.76 1.39 2.27
C ALA A 46 -6.83 2.67 1.40
N PHE A 47 -5.69 3.23 1.01
CA PHE A 47 -5.62 4.38 0.12
C PHE A 47 -6.20 4.06 -1.27
N ASN A 48 -5.84 2.91 -1.85
CA ASN A 48 -6.36 2.47 -3.14
C ASN A 48 -7.87 2.21 -3.09
N PHE A 49 -8.36 1.60 -2.02
CA PHE A 49 -9.79 1.38 -1.79
C PHE A 49 -10.55 2.70 -1.73
N VAL A 50 -10.07 3.64 -0.91
CA VAL A 50 -10.63 4.98 -0.77
C VAL A 50 -10.58 5.77 -2.09
N ARG A 51 -9.48 5.66 -2.84
CA ARG A 51 -9.32 6.28 -4.16
C ARG A 51 -10.27 5.69 -5.21
N SER A 52 -10.49 4.39 -5.18
CA SER A 52 -11.38 3.69 -6.12
C SER A 52 -12.87 3.93 -5.83
N SER A 53 -13.20 4.35 -4.60
CA SER A 53 -14.57 4.50 -4.12
C SER A 53 -14.87 5.98 -3.80
N PRO A 54 -15.32 6.77 -4.80
CA PRO A 54 -15.55 8.21 -4.61
C PRO A 54 -16.58 8.53 -3.50
N VAL A 55 -17.52 7.63 -3.25
CA VAL A 55 -18.54 7.74 -2.19
C VAL A 55 -17.92 7.78 -0.79
N ILE A 56 -16.79 7.10 -0.57
CA ILE A 56 -16.15 7.02 0.75
C ILE A 56 -15.51 8.36 1.09
N TRP A 57 -14.74 8.95 0.17
CA TRP A 57 -14.13 10.24 0.45
C TRP A 57 -15.17 11.36 0.59
N THR A 58 -16.24 11.33 -0.22
CA THR A 58 -17.31 12.33 -0.11
C THR A 58 -18.11 12.19 1.17
N SER A 59 -18.42 10.97 1.63
CA SER A 59 -19.11 10.75 2.91
C SER A 59 -18.25 11.17 4.10
N VAL A 60 -16.97 10.80 4.14
CA VAL A 60 -16.04 11.24 5.19
C VAL A 60 -15.94 12.77 5.20
N PHE A 61 -15.82 13.40 4.05
CA PHE A 61 -15.79 14.85 3.94
C PHE A 61 -17.12 15.50 4.35
N ALA A 62 -18.26 14.91 3.99
CA ALA A 62 -19.58 15.40 4.38
C ALA A 62 -19.76 15.38 5.90
N VAL A 63 -19.35 14.30 6.56
CA VAL A 63 -19.33 14.21 8.03
C VAL A 63 -18.41 15.28 8.61
N LEU A 64 -17.20 15.45 8.07
CA LEU A 64 -16.26 16.48 8.53
C LEU A 64 -16.82 17.90 8.37
N ALA A 65 -17.45 18.18 7.23
CA ALA A 65 -18.08 19.46 6.94
C ALA A 65 -19.28 19.72 7.86
N HIS A 66 -20.05 18.69 8.19
CA HIS A 66 -21.20 18.80 9.08
C HIS A 66 -20.78 19.10 10.53
N TYR A 67 -19.81 18.38 11.07
CA TYR A 67 -19.40 18.55 12.47
C TYR A 67 -18.38 19.67 12.71
N LYS A 68 -17.50 19.93 11.73
CA LYS A 68 -16.38 20.88 11.86
C LYS A 68 -16.18 21.69 10.57
N PRO A 69 -17.14 22.56 10.18
CA PRO A 69 -17.08 23.30 8.92
C PRO A 69 -15.84 24.21 8.80
N LYS A 70 -15.37 24.81 9.91
CA LYS A 70 -14.16 25.64 9.93
C LYS A 70 -12.86 24.84 9.68
N LEU A 71 -12.85 23.54 9.97
CA LEU A 71 -11.72 22.67 9.64
C LEU A 71 -11.80 22.19 8.20
N ALA A 72 -12.99 21.85 7.73
CA ALA A 72 -13.20 21.48 6.33
C ALA A 72 -12.76 22.59 5.36
N SER A 73 -13.08 23.85 5.67
CA SER A 73 -12.63 25.00 4.86
C SER A 73 -11.12 25.18 4.86
N LYS A 74 -10.46 24.95 6.00
CA LYS A 74 -8.98 24.97 6.09
C LYS A 74 -8.36 23.85 5.26
N VAL A 75 -8.88 22.63 5.36
CA VAL A 75 -8.40 21.46 4.59
C VAL A 75 -8.54 21.72 3.09
N LEU A 76 -9.66 22.30 2.65
CA LEU A 76 -9.84 22.71 1.25
C LEU A 76 -8.84 23.78 0.83
N ALA A 77 -8.64 24.82 1.65
CA ALA A 77 -7.69 25.89 1.35
C ALA A 77 -6.24 25.37 1.25
N THR A 78 -5.83 24.49 2.17
CA THR A 78 -4.50 23.86 2.14
C THR A 78 -4.37 22.89 0.98
N GLY A 79 -5.42 22.13 0.66
CA GLY A 79 -5.45 21.23 -0.49
C GLY A 79 -5.34 21.98 -1.81
N TRP A 80 -6.02 23.12 -1.95
CA TRP A 80 -5.92 23.99 -3.11
C TRP A 80 -4.51 24.59 -3.25
N GLY A 81 -3.91 25.05 -2.15
CA GLY A 81 -2.54 25.54 -2.12
C GLY A 81 -1.53 24.49 -2.56
N ALA A 82 -1.62 23.27 -2.04
CA ALA A 82 -0.77 22.15 -2.43
C ALA A 82 -0.94 21.78 -3.91
N MET A 83 -2.19 21.73 -4.41
CA MET A 83 -2.49 21.46 -5.81
C MET A 83 -1.88 22.52 -6.74
N LYS A 84 -1.91 23.79 -6.33
CA LYS A 84 -1.29 24.90 -7.09
C LYS A 84 0.24 24.74 -7.15
N LEU A 85 0.88 24.38 -6.04
CA LEU A 85 2.32 24.12 -6.00
C LEU A 85 2.70 22.91 -6.86
N LEU A 86 1.93 21.83 -6.79
CA LEU A 86 2.14 20.64 -7.62
C LEU A 86 1.99 20.94 -9.10
N LYS A 87 0.96 21.70 -9.50
CA LYS A 87 0.78 22.15 -10.89
C LYS A 87 1.91 23.08 -11.34
N SER A 88 2.34 24.00 -10.48
CA SER A 88 3.46 24.91 -10.79
C SER A 88 4.77 24.15 -10.97
N ALA A 89 5.05 23.14 -10.14
CA ALA A 89 6.24 22.30 -10.25
C ALA A 89 6.22 21.44 -11.52
N LYS A 90 5.05 20.93 -11.93
CA LYS A 90 4.89 20.20 -13.20
C LYS A 90 5.11 21.07 -14.44
N ASN A 91 4.89 22.38 -14.36
CA ASN A 91 5.14 23.31 -15.46
C ASN A 91 6.62 23.77 -15.52
N LEU A 92 7.42 23.45 -14.50
CA LEU A 92 8.85 23.77 -14.42
C LEU A 92 9.75 22.59 -14.82
N LEU A 93 9.16 21.40 -15.01
CA LEU A 93 9.79 20.22 -15.63
C LEU A 93 9.41 20.16 -17.11
#